data_AF-A0A5C7SM79-F1
#
_entry.id   AF-A0A5C7SM79-F1
#
_cell.length_a   1.000
_cell.length_b   1.000
_cell.length_c   1.000
_cell.angle_alpha   90.00
_cell.angle_beta   90.00
_cell.angle_gamma   90.00
#
_symmetry.space_group_name_H-M   'P 1'
#
loop_
_entity.id
_entity.type
_entity.pdbx_description
1 polymer ?
#
loop_
_entity_poly.entity_id
_entity_poly.type
_entity_poly.pdbx_seq_one_letter_code
_entity_poly.pdbx_strand_id
1 'polypeptide(L)' 'MPHVIVTAGAAEGLERCRQFLATKAPEAARRAGQAIERQLRLLETAP' A
#
# COMPACT_ATOMS: atom_id res chain seq x y z
N MET A 1 13.00 9.04 -15.07
CA MET A 1 12.08 7.99 -14.61
C MET A 1 11.12 8.63 -13.63
N PRO A 2 9.81 8.34 -13.70
CA PRO A 2 8.86 8.87 -12.74
C PRO A 2 9.14 8.28 -11.34
N HIS A 3 8.98 9.10 -10.32
CA HIS A 3 9.12 8.70 -8.92
C HIS A 3 7.75 8.70 -8.26
N VAL A 4 7.42 7.63 -7.56
CA VAL A 4 6.21 7.56 -6.73
C VAL A 4 6.50 8.18 -5.38
N ILE A 5 5.70 9.19 -5.00
CA ILE A 5 5.77 9.83 -3.69
C ILE A 5 4.50 9.47 -2.93
N VAL A 6 4.66 8.90 -1.74
CA VAL A 6 3.55 8.67 -0.81
C VAL A 6 3.48 9.86 0.15
N THR A 7 2.37 10.60 0.11
CA THR A 7 2.17 11.72 1.03
C THR A 7 1.92 11.23 2.45
N ALA A 8 2.16 12.08 3.45
CA ALA A 8 1.94 11.73 4.86
C ALA A 8 0.52 11.22 5.13
N GLY A 9 -0.50 11.90 4.58
CA GLY A 9 -1.90 11.46 4.72
C GLY A 9 -2.19 10.11 4.07
N ALA A 10 -1.55 9.81 2.95
CA ALA A 10 -1.67 8.49 2.32
C ALA A 10 -0.98 7.40 3.18
N ALA A 11 0.19 7.69 3.75
CA ALA A 11 0.90 6.77 4.65
C ALA A 11 0.08 6.45 5.91
N GLU A 12 -0.52 7.47 6.54
CA GLU A 12 -1.43 7.29 7.68
C GLU A 12 -2.66 6.46 7.30
N GLY A 13 -3.26 6.73 6.15
CA GLY A 13 -4.39 5.96 5.63
C GLY A 13 -4.04 4.48 5.41
N LEU A 14 -2.88 4.20 4.81
CA LEU A 14 -2.38 2.85 4.60
C LEU A 14 -2.15 2.10 5.92
N GLU A 15 -1.58 2.77 6.92
CA GLU A 15 -1.34 2.16 8.23
C GLU A 15 -2.66 1.83 8.96
N ARG A 16 -3.65 2.73 8.91
CA ARG A 16 -4.99 2.45 9.46
C ARG A 16 -5.65 1.23 8.80
N CYS A 17 -5.58 1.15 7.47
CA CYS A 17 -6.09 0.00 6.72
C CYS A 17 -5.35 -1.29 7.10
N ARG A 18 -4.03 -1.24 7.24
CA ARG A 18 -3.20 -2.38 7.65
C ARG A 18 -3.59 -2.88 9.04
N GLN A 19 -3.74 -1.99 10.02
CA GLN A 19 -4.14 -2.34 11.39
C GLN A 19 -5.54 -2.95 11.44
N PHE A 20 -6.49 -2.35 10.72
CA PHE A 20 -7.86 -2.87 10.61
C PHE A 20 -7.86 -4.30 10.06
N LEU A 21 -7.18 -4.53 8.94
CA LEU A 21 -7.08 -5.85 8.33
C LEU A 21 -6.32 -6.83 9.21
N ALA A 22 -5.21 -6.43 9.82
CA ALA A 22 -4.40 -7.31 10.66
C ALA A 22 -5.17 -7.82 11.88
N THR A 23 -6.06 -6.99 12.43
CA THR A 23 -6.92 -7.36 13.57
C THR A 23 -7.95 -8.43 13.20
N LYS A 24 -8.42 -8.46 11.96
CA LYS A 24 -9.49 -9.36 11.51
C LYS A 24 -8.96 -10.58 10.74
N ALA A 25 -7.94 -10.38 9.92
CA ALA A 25 -7.37 -11.36 9.03
C ALA A 25 -5.92 -10.94 8.65
N PRO A 26 -4.90 -11.40 9.40
CA PRO A 26 -3.50 -11.09 9.12
C PRO A 26 -3.07 -11.39 7.68
N GLU A 27 -3.54 -12.51 7.12
CA GLU A 27 -3.27 -12.87 5.72
C GLU A 27 -3.89 -11.89 4.71
N ALA A 28 -5.05 -11.30 5.03
CA ALA A 28 -5.64 -10.27 4.19
C ALA A 28 -4.81 -8.98 4.21
N ALA A 29 -4.28 -8.59 5.38
CA ALA A 29 -3.35 -7.46 5.49
C ALA A 29 -2.09 -7.69 4.65
N ARG A 30 -1.51 -8.90 4.70
CA ARG A 30 -0.34 -9.27 3.89
C ARG A 30 -0.65 -9.19 2.39
N ARG A 31 -1.76 -9.78 1.94
CA ARG A 31 -2.16 -9.73 0.52
C ARG A 31 -2.44 -8.32 0.04
N ALA A 32 -3.08 -7.49 0.86
CA ALA A 32 -3.32 -6.09 0.53
C ALA A 32 -2.01 -5.32 0.35
N GLY A 33 -1.03 -5.50 1.25
CA GLY A 33 0.30 -4.90 1.11
C GLY A 33 1.01 -5.30 -0.18
N GLN A 34 0.99 -6.59 -0.52
CA GLN A 34 1.59 -7.11 -1.77
C GLN A 34 0.91 -6.54 -3.03
N ALA A 35 -0.41 -6.37 -3.00
CA ALA A 35 -1.14 -5.79 -4.12
C ALA A 35 -0.78 -4.31 -4.31
N ILE A 36 -0.74 -3.53 -3.22
CA ILE A 36 -0.37 -2.11 -3.24
C ILE A 36 1.06 -1.93 -3.73
N GLU A 37 2.02 -2.69 -3.22
CA GLU A 37 3.43 -2.63 -3.63
C GLU A 37 3.60 -2.90 -5.14
N ARG A 38 2.83 -3.84 -5.70
CA ARG A 38 2.83 -4.12 -7.14
C ARG A 38 2.31 -2.94 -7.96
N GLN A 39 1.24 -2.29 -7.50
CA GLN A 39 0.67 -1.13 -8.20
C GLN A 39 1.61 0.08 -8.15
N LEU A 40 2.25 0.34 -7.01
CA LEU A 40 3.22 1.43 -6.90
C LEU A 40 4.41 1.20 -7.84
N ARG A 41 4.94 -0.02 -7.92
CA ARG A 41 6.00 -0.37 -8.90
C ARG A 41 5.58 -0.17 -10.35
N LEU A 42 4.31 -0.40 -10.68
CA LEU A 42 3.81 -0.15 -12.03
C LEU A 42 3.89 1.34 -12.39
N LEU A 43 3.51 2.22 -11.47
CA LEU A 43 3.57 3.68 -11.66
C LEU A 43 5.00 4.22 -11.86
N GLU A 44 6.02 3.55 -11.34
CA GLU A 44 7.43 3.90 -11.59
C GLU A 44 7.86 3.62 -13.04
N THR A 45 7.15 2.72 -13.73
CA THR A 45 7.46 2.30 -15.11
C THR A 45 6.46 2.83 -16.15
N ALA A 46 5.21 3.05 -15.73
CA ALA A 46 4.08 3.47 -16.55
C ALA A 46 3.17 4.39 -15.70
N PRO A 47 3.47 5.70 -15.64
CA PRO A 47 2.73 6.67 -14.84
C PRO A 47 1.35 7.01 -15.42
#